data_AF-A0A506XI90-F1
#
_entry.id   AF-A0A506XI90-F1
#
_cell.length_a   1.000
_cell.length_b   1.000
_cell.length_c   1.000
_cell.angle_alpha   90.00
_cell.angle_beta   90.00
_cell.angle_gamma   90.00
#
_symmetry.space_group_name_H-M   'P 1'
#
loop_
_entity.id
_entity.type
_entity.pdbx_description
1 polymer ?
#
loop_
_entity_poly.entity_id
_entity_poly.type
_entity_poly.pdbx_seq_one_letter_code
_entity_poly.pdbx_strand_id
1 'polypeptide(L)' 'DQALIRGGFRSLLEAEEGLLVVGEAATGREAVALARREKPDVLLMDIRMPDGDGLWATERIVADPEL' A
#
# COMPACT_ATOMS: atom_id res chain seq x y z
N ASP A 1 13.92 -1.12 10.90
CA ASP A 1 13.34 -0.05 10.07
C ASP A 1 12.22 -0.67 9.24
N GLN A 2 11.14 0.06 8.95
CA GLN A 2 10.04 -0.54 8.18
C GLN A 2 10.39 -0.72 6.69
N ALA A 3 11.51 -0.17 6.21
CA ALA A 3 11.93 -0.27 4.81
C ALA A 3 12.40 -1.68 4.45
N LEU A 4 13.14 -2.35 5.34
CA LEU A 4 13.59 -3.74 5.19
C LEU A 4 12.41 -4.72 5.10
N ILE A 5 11.38 -4.50 5.92
CA ILE A 5 10.15 -5.30 5.89
C ILE A 5 9.38 -5.07 4.59
N ARG A 6 9.21 -3.81 4.15
CA ARG A 6 8.57 -3.49 2.86
C ARG A 6 9.31 -4.10 1.68
N GLY A 7 10.64 -3.99 1.66
CA GLY A 7 11.47 -4.63 0.63
C GLY A 7 11.30 -6.15 0.61
N GLY A 8 11.21 -6.78 1.79
CA GLY A 8 10.92 -8.22 1.91
C GLY A 8 9.56 -8.60 1.32
N PHE A 9 8.49 -7.84 1.61
CA PHE A 9 7.18 -8.07 0.99
C PHE A 9 7.20 -7.88 -0.52
N ARG A 10 7.86 -6.83 -1.03
CA ARG A 10 8.02 -6.63 -2.47
C ARG A 10 8.66 -7.85 -3.11
N SER A 11 9.81 -8.31 -2.61
CA SER A 11 10.52 -9.45 -3.22
C SER A 11 9.69 -10.75 -3.17
N LEU A 12 8.90 -10.95 -2.11
CA LEU A 12 7.98 -12.09 -2.02
C LEU A 12 6.84 -12.00 -3.05
N LEU A 13 6.24 -10.82 -3.21
CA LEU A 13 5.13 -10.61 -4.15
C LEU A 13 5.59 -10.63 -5.61
N GLU A 14 6.75 -10.05 -5.92
CA GLU A 14 7.35 -10.08 -7.27
C GLU A 14 7.80 -11.47 -7.71
N ALA A 15 7.97 -12.41 -6.77
CA ALA A 15 8.29 -13.80 -7.07
C ALA A 15 7.07 -14.63 -7.51
N GLU A 16 5.85 -14.15 -7.25
CA GLU A 16 4.62 -14.84 -7.60
C GLU A 16 4.18 -14.50 -9.03
N GLU A 17 3.89 -15.53 -9.83
CA GLU A 17 3.39 -15.32 -11.19
C GLU A 17 1.96 -14.73 -11.14
N GLY A 18 1.77 -13.59 -11.80
CA GLY A 18 0.48 -12.92 -11.87
C GLY A 18 0.30 -11.79 -10.84
N LEU A 19 1.28 -11.54 -9.97
CA LEU A 19 1.33 -10.34 -9.14
C LEU A 19 2.32 -9.32 -9.70
N LEU A 20 1.91 -8.06 -9.74
CA LEU A 20 2.76 -6.92 -10.09
C LEU A 20 2.72 -5.91 -8.96
N VAL A 21 3.87 -5.61 -8.37
CA VAL A 21 3.98 -4.55 -7.36
C VAL A 21 4.03 -3.20 -8.05
N VAL A 22 2.87 -2.54 -8.15
CA VAL A 22 2.73 -1.21 -8.78
C VAL A 22 3.22 -0.04 -7.93
N GLY A 23 3.47 -0.29 -6.63
CA GLY A 23 4.25 0.63 -5.80
C GLY A 23 4.22 0.33 -4.31
N GLU A 24 4.91 1.19 -3.55
CA GLU A 24 5.06 1.08 -2.11
C GLU A 24 4.84 2.44 -1.43
N ALA A 25 4.34 2.43 -0.20
CA ALA A 25 4.14 3.61 0.61
C ALA A 25 4.78 3.44 1.99
N ALA A 26 5.40 4.50 2.51
CA ALA A 26 5.97 4.53 3.85
C ALA A 26 5.01 5.11 4.90
N THR A 27 3.97 5.85 4.47
CA THR A 27 2.97 6.46 5.34
C THR A 27 1.56 6.27 4.79
N GLY A 28 0.53 6.37 5.66
CA GLY A 28 -0.86 6.26 5.23
C GLY A 28 -1.26 7.31 4.19
N ARG A 29 -0.68 8.52 4.25
CA ARG A 29 -0.91 9.59 3.26
C ARG A 29 -0.35 9.25 1.89
N GLU A 30 0.88 8.71 1.85
CA GLU A 30 1.46 8.21 0.61
C GLU A 30 0.62 7.09 0.02
N ALA A 31 0.12 6.16 0.86
CA ALA A 31 -0.69 5.05 0.39
C ALA A 31 -1.98 5.53 -0.31
N VAL A 32 -2.68 6.51 0.25
CA VAL A 32 -3.87 7.11 -0.40
C VAL A 32 -3.52 7.76 -1.75
N ALA A 33 -2.42 8.52 -1.80
CA ALA A 33 -1.98 9.16 -3.04
C ALA A 33 -1.55 8.13 -4.11
N LEU A 34 -0.91 7.04 -3.68
CA LEU A 34 -0.46 5.96 -4.54
C LEU A 34 -1.66 5.17 -5.09
N ALA A 35 -2.62 4.83 -4.24
CA ALA A 35 -3.83 4.10 -4.62
C ALA A 35 -4.56 4.82 -5.75
N ARG A 36 -4.81 6.14 -5.60
CA ARG A 36 -5.46 6.96 -6.64
C ARG A 36 -4.73 6.97 -7.97
N ARG A 37 -3.40 6.95 -7.95
CA ARG A 37 -2.56 7.04 -9.14
C ARG A 37 -2.45 5.70 -9.86
N GLU A 38 -2.15 4.64 -9.11
CA GLU A 38 -1.84 3.32 -9.67
C GLU A 38 -3.08 2.42 -9.82
N LYS A 39 -4.18 2.74 -9.11
CA LYS A 39 -5.44 1.98 -9.09
C LYS A 39 -5.22 0.46 -8.96
N PRO A 40 -4.56 0.01 -7.87
CA PRO A 40 -4.21 -1.39 -7.70
C PRO A 40 -5.45 -2.26 -7.46
N ASP A 41 -5.44 -3.50 -7.95
CA ASP A 41 -6.51 -4.47 -7.69
C ASP A 41 -6.54 -4.94 -6.23
N VAL A 42 -5.39 -4.95 -5.56
CA VAL A 42 -5.23 -5.38 -4.18
C VAL A 42 -4.23 -4.50 -3.45
N LEU A 43 -4.49 -4.23 -2.17
CA LEU A 43 -3.66 -3.41 -1.31
C LEU A 43 -3.27 -4.19 -0.05
N LEU A 44 -1.97 -4.38 0.16
CA LEU A 44 -1.44 -4.86 1.42
C LEU A 44 -1.18 -3.66 2.33
N MET A 45 -1.92 -3.56 3.43
CA MET A 45 -1.87 -2.42 4.35
C MET A 45 -1.37 -2.85 5.73
N ASP A 46 -0.33 -2.18 6.23
CA ASP A 46 0.03 -2.24 7.66
C ASP A 46 -0.93 -1.34 8.45
N ILE A 47 -1.44 -1.84 9.56
CA ILE A 47 -2.29 -1.07 10.49
C ILE A 47 -1.46 0.04 11.17
N ARG A 48 -0.20 -0.23 11.53
CA ARG A 48 0.63 0.70 12.32
C ARG A 48 1.75 1.29 11.47
N MET A 49 1.48 2.44 10.88
CA MET A 49 2.44 3.17 10.06
C MET A 49 3.06 4.39 10.79
N PRO A 50 4.27 4.81 10.43
CA PRO A 50 4.81 6.11 10.79
C PRO A 50 3.99 7.23 10.17
N ASP A 51 3.77 8.31 10.92
CA ASP A 51 3.18 9.57 10.45
C ASP A 51 1.80 9.47 9.75
N GLY A 52 1.05 8.41 10.05
CA GLY A 52 -0.32 8.15 9.61
C GLY A 52 -0.83 6.78 10.10
N ASP A 53 -2.15 6.60 10.14
CA ASP A 53 -2.79 5.33 10.55
C ASP A 53 -3.23 4.55 9.30
N GLY A 54 -2.86 3.27 9.20
CA GLY A 54 -3.26 2.40 8.10
C GLY A 54 -4.77 2.14 8.05
N LEU A 55 -5.46 2.22 9.20
CA LEU A 55 -6.91 2.16 9.26
C LEU A 55 -7.54 3.39 8.62
N TRP A 56 -7.02 4.58 8.95
CA TRP A 56 -7.43 5.82 8.32
C TRP A 56 -7.19 5.78 6.81
N ALA A 57 -6.03 5.27 6.35
CA ALA A 57 -5.75 5.16 4.92
C ALA A 57 -6.73 4.22 4.22
N THR A 58 -7.00 3.06 4.84
CA THR A 58 -7.97 2.07 4.34
C THR A 58 -9.37 2.67 4.24
N GLU A 59 -9.82 3.40 5.28
CA GLU A 59 -11.12 4.07 5.29
C GLU A 59 -11.24 5.07 4.12
N ARG A 60 -10.18 5.86 3.86
CA ARG A 60 -10.17 6.83 2.75
C ARG A 60 -10.17 6.19 1.37
N ILE A 61 -9.43 5.09 1.20
CA ILE A 61 -9.34 4.39 -0.08
C ILE A 61 -10.67 3.71 -0.40
N VAL A 62 -11.25 2.99 0.55
CA VAL A 62 -12.53 2.27 0.35
C VAL A 62 -13.71 3.21 0.18
N ALA A 63 -13.67 4.39 0.80
CA ALA A 63 -14.72 5.40 0.64
C ALA A 63 -14.60 6.23 -0.65
N ASP A 64 -13.52 6.08 -1.43
CA ASP A 64 -13.29 6.85 -2.65
C ASP A 64 -13.99 6.17 -3.84
N PRO A 65 -15.05 6.78 -4.42
CA PRO A 65 -15.81 6.14 -5.50
C PRO A 65 -15.08 6.12 -6.85
N GLU A 66 -13.94 6.80 -6.98
CA GLU A 66 -13.13 6.81 -8.21
C GLU A 66 -12.00 5.74 -8.21
N LEU A 67 -11.90 5.00 -7.10
CA LEU A 67 -11.04 3.83 -6.87
C LEU A 67 -11.87 2.55 -6.89
#